data_AF-A0A1C6HVN4-F1
#
_entry.id   AF-A0A1C6HVN4-F1
#
_cell.length_a   1.000
_cell.length_b   1.000
_cell.length_c   1.000
_cell.angle_alpha   90.00
_cell.angle_beta   90.00
_cell.angle_gamma   90.00
#
_symmetry.space_group_name_H-M   'P 1'
#
loop_
_entity.id
_entity.type
_entity.pdbx_description
1 polymer ?
#
loop_
_entity_poly.entity_id
_entity_poly.type
_entity_poly.pdbx_seq_one_letter_code
_entity_poly.pdbx_strand_id
1 'polypeptide(L)'
;MDRSRRISNPNKYNEDGTINRSNRDPWKYSKNYVKMCRLLKSLYRKKHAYIVDSHRKLCNKLITIARYFPVEKMHFQALQKRAKETKRQEKKTEVKQKNGTVKVIQKYKRKKRFGRSINRRAPARFLLELKRKAEAVGGVYAEVDTK
;
A
#
# COMPACT_ATOMS: atom_id res chain seq x y z
N MET A 1 8.70 -10.76 -14.34
CA MET A 1 8.25 -12.09 -13.88
C MET A 1 6.95 -12.55 -14.53
N ASP A 2 5.87 -11.75 -14.51
CA ASP A 2 4.58 -12.17 -15.08
C ASP A 2 4.66 -12.58 -16.57
N ARG A 3 5.34 -11.78 -17.40
CA ARG A 3 5.62 -12.12 -18.82
C ARG A 3 6.25 -13.51 -18.99
N SER A 4 7.31 -13.82 -18.24
CA SER A 4 7.98 -15.13 -18.34
C SER A 4 7.08 -16.27 -17.89
N ARG A 5 6.26 -16.07 -16.86
CA ARG A 5 5.28 -17.08 -16.43
C ARG A 5 4.23 -17.34 -17.51
N ARG A 6 3.73 -16.30 -18.17
CA ARG A 6 2.77 -16.40 -19.28
C ARG A 6 3.36 -17.17 -20.47
N ILE A 7 4.58 -16.82 -20.90
CA ILE A 7 5.27 -17.50 -22.01
C ILE A 7 5.49 -18.98 -21.73
N SER A 8 5.88 -19.35 -20.50
CA SER A 8 6.08 -20.76 -20.13
C SER A 8 4.77 -21.54 -19.93
N ASN A 9 3.62 -20.87 -19.85
CA ASN A 9 2.32 -21.48 -19.57
C ASN A 9 1.20 -20.83 -20.40
N PRO A 10 1.25 -20.84 -21.74
CA PRO A 10 0.26 -20.14 -22.57
C PRO A 10 -1.17 -20.67 -22.32
N ASN A 11 -1.34 -21.98 -22.23
CA ASN A 11 -2.64 -22.65 -22.03
C ASN A 11 -3.27 -22.42 -20.65
N LYS A 12 -2.58 -21.71 -19.75
CA LYS A 12 -3.09 -21.32 -18.41
C LYS A 12 -3.86 -20.01 -18.42
N TYR A 13 -3.94 -19.30 -19.54
CA TYR A 13 -4.59 -18.00 -19.65
C TYR A 13 -5.69 -18.03 -20.71
N ASN A 14 -6.78 -17.32 -20.43
CA ASN A 14 -7.82 -17.03 -21.40
C ASN A 14 -7.36 -15.92 -22.36
N GLU A 15 -8.09 -15.69 -23.45
CA GLU A 15 -7.79 -14.63 -24.43
C GLU A 15 -7.80 -13.23 -23.79
N ASP A 16 -8.67 -12.98 -22.82
CA ASP A 16 -8.72 -11.74 -22.03
C ASP A 16 -7.54 -11.57 -21.05
N GLY A 17 -6.64 -12.57 -20.99
CA GLY A 17 -5.45 -12.59 -20.15
C GLY A 17 -5.70 -12.96 -18.68
N THR A 18 -6.92 -13.37 -18.32
CA THR A 18 -7.24 -13.94 -17.01
C THR A 18 -6.76 -15.39 -16.90
N ILE A 19 -6.62 -15.91 -15.68
CA ILE A 19 -6.17 -17.29 -15.46
C ILE A 19 -7.33 -18.25 -15.77
N ASN A 20 -7.09 -19.20 -16.67
CA ASN A 20 -8.02 -20.29 -16.92
C ASN A 20 -8.04 -21.24 -15.71
N ARG A 21 -9.15 -21.23 -14.95
CA ARG A 21 -9.30 -22.02 -13.72
C ARG A 21 -9.65 -23.50 -13.96
N SER A 22 -10.13 -23.86 -15.15
CA SER A 22 -10.42 -25.27 -15.48
C SER A 22 -9.13 -26.05 -15.71
N ASN A 23 -8.07 -25.40 -16.18
CA ASN A 23 -6.77 -26.03 -16.38
C ASN A 23 -6.06 -26.28 -15.03
N ARG A 24 -5.91 -27.56 -14.66
CA ARG A 24 -5.27 -28.03 -13.41
C ARG A 24 -3.81 -28.45 -13.53
N ASP A 25 -3.19 -28.34 -14.71
CA ASP A 25 -1.78 -28.68 -14.94
C ASP A 25 -0.82 -27.99 -13.95
N PRO A 26 0.33 -28.58 -13.64
CA PRO A 26 1.34 -27.90 -12.82
C PRO A 26 1.91 -26.67 -13.54
N TRP A 27 2.26 -25.63 -12.76
CA TRP A 27 2.92 -24.45 -13.30
C TRP A 27 4.36 -24.75 -13.70
N LYS A 28 4.72 -24.43 -14.95
CA LYS A 28 6.09 -24.52 -15.47
C LYS A 28 6.81 -23.20 -15.28
N TYR A 29 8.01 -23.23 -14.69
CA TYR A 29 8.79 -22.01 -14.44
C TYR A 29 10.18 -22.11 -15.08
N SER A 30 10.57 -21.05 -15.78
CA SER A 30 11.94 -20.92 -16.30
C SER A 30 12.96 -20.75 -15.18
N LYS A 31 14.23 -21.13 -15.42
CA LYS A 31 15.34 -20.91 -14.47
C LYS A 31 15.44 -19.45 -14.03
N ASN A 32 15.26 -18.50 -14.97
CA ASN A 32 15.28 -17.07 -14.67
C ASN A 32 14.09 -16.63 -13.81
N TYR A 33 12.88 -17.15 -14.06
CA TYR A 33 11.72 -16.86 -13.22
C TYR A 33 11.98 -17.25 -11.76
N VAL A 34 12.47 -18.46 -11.53
CA VAL A 34 12.81 -18.95 -10.18
C VAL A 34 13.89 -18.07 -9.53
N LYS A 35 14.95 -17.70 -10.27
CA LYS A 35 15.99 -16.76 -9.80
C LYS A 35 15.37 -15.42 -9.34
N MET A 36 14.47 -14.85 -10.14
CA MET A 36 13.80 -13.59 -9.81
C MET A 36 12.85 -13.71 -8.61
N CYS A 37 12.14 -14.83 -8.45
CA CYS A 37 11.32 -15.09 -7.27
C CYS A 37 12.17 -15.13 -5.99
N ARG A 38 13.34 -15.79 -6.02
CA ARG A 38 14.28 -15.82 -4.90
C ARG A 38 14.78 -14.42 -4.55
N LEU A 39 15.16 -13.64 -5.57
CA LEU A 39 15.57 -12.25 -5.38
C LEU A 39 14.46 -11.41 -4.75
N LEU A 40 13.22 -11.51 -5.26
CA LEU A 40 12.07 -10.79 -4.72
C LEU A 40 11.81 -11.16 -3.26
N LYS A 41 11.87 -12.44 -2.90
CA LYS A 41 11.74 -12.91 -1.50
C LYS A 41 12.81 -12.29 -0.60
N SER A 42 14.07 -12.25 -1.07
CA SER A 42 15.17 -11.62 -0.34
C SER A 42 14.96 -10.11 -0.14
N LEU A 43 14.52 -9.40 -1.19
CA LEU A 43 14.21 -7.97 -1.13
C LEU A 43 13.07 -7.68 -0.14
N TYR A 44 12.00 -8.48 -0.14
CA TYR A 44 10.92 -8.34 0.82
C TYR A 44 11.35 -8.63 2.25
N ARG A 45 12.22 -9.62 2.48
CA ARG A 45 12.81 -9.89 3.80
C ARG A 45 13.62 -8.69 4.31
N LYS A 46 14.52 -8.15 3.47
CA LYS A 46 15.34 -6.97 3.82
C LYS A 46 14.47 -5.75 4.13
N LYS A 47 13.48 -5.48 3.28
CA LYS A 47 12.52 -4.39 3.48
C LYS A 47 11.73 -4.57 4.79
N HIS A 48 11.26 -5.79 5.08
CA HIS A 48 10.52 -6.08 6.29
C HIS A 48 11.38 -5.83 7.54
N ALA A 49 12.61 -6.35 7.56
CA ALA A 49 13.54 -6.15 8.66
C ALA A 49 13.80 -4.66 8.91
N TYR A 50 14.06 -3.88 7.85
CA TYR A 50 14.23 -2.43 7.95
C TYR A 50 13.02 -1.71 8.56
N ILE A 51 11.81 -2.01 8.07
CA ILE A 51 10.58 -1.38 8.57
C ILE A 51 10.38 -1.70 10.05
N VAL A 52 10.54 -2.96 10.44
CA VAL A 52 10.36 -3.40 11.82
C VAL A 52 11.40 -2.78 12.74
N ASP A 53 12.68 -2.77 12.35
CA ASP A 53 13.75 -2.14 13.12
C ASP A 53 13.52 -0.64 13.31
N SER A 54 13.22 0.08 12.22
CA SER A 54 12.90 1.50 12.26
C SER A 54 11.73 1.81 13.18
N HIS A 55 10.64 1.04 13.10
CA HIS A 55 9.49 1.21 13.97
C HIS A 55 9.82 0.93 15.43
N ARG A 56 10.57 -0.14 15.72
CA ARG A 56 10.94 -0.51 17.09
C ARG A 56 11.83 0.53 17.75
N LYS A 57 12.76 1.12 17.00
CA LYS A 57 13.60 2.25 17.44
C LYS A 57 12.76 3.46 17.79
N LEU A 58 11.81 3.83 16.92
CA LEU A 58 10.92 4.95 17.20
C LEU A 58 10.02 4.68 18.41
N CYS A 59 9.40 3.49 18.50
CA CYS A 59 8.57 3.14 19.65
C CYS A 59 9.36 3.17 20.96
N ASN A 60 10.61 2.68 20.98
CA ASN A 60 11.48 2.77 22.15
C ASN A 60 11.70 4.22 22.60
N LYS A 61 11.92 5.14 21.65
CA LYS A 61 12.04 6.56 21.98
C LYS A 61 10.71 7.16 22.48
N LEU A 62 9.58 6.71 21.96
CA LEU A 62 8.28 7.23 22.38
C LEU A 62 7.92 6.79 23.81
N ILE A 63 8.12 5.51 24.15
CA ILE A 63 7.78 4.99 25.48
C ILE A 63 8.63 5.58 26.61
N THR A 64 9.82 6.12 26.29
CA THR A 64 10.62 6.87 27.28
C THR A 64 10.08 8.26 27.55
N ILE A 65 9.26 8.81 26.65
CA ILE A 65 8.73 10.18 26.72
C ILE A 65 7.31 10.19 27.31
N ALA A 66 6.48 9.21 26.96
CA ALA A 66 5.08 9.19 27.35
C ALA A 66 4.60 7.80 27.76
N ARG A 67 3.60 7.79 28.65
CA ARG A 67 2.90 6.56 29.09
C ARG A 67 1.50 6.41 28.50
N TYR A 68 0.89 7.49 27.99
CA TYR A 68 -0.43 7.47 27.38
C TYR A 68 -0.34 7.87 25.91
N PHE A 69 -0.89 7.04 25.02
CA PHE A 69 -0.87 7.25 23.57
C PHE A 69 -2.29 7.21 22.98
N PRO A 70 -2.93 8.36 22.76
CA PRO A 70 -4.17 8.43 22.00
C PRO A 70 -3.86 8.31 20.49
N VAL A 71 -4.56 7.41 19.80
CA VAL A 71 -4.36 7.15 18.37
C VAL A 71 -5.69 7.14 17.63
N GLU A 72 -5.75 7.85 16.51
CA GLU A 72 -6.94 7.85 15.65
C GLU A 72 -7.23 6.48 15.06
N LYS A 73 -8.50 6.06 15.12
CA LYS A 73 -8.95 4.82 14.49
C LYS A 73 -8.94 4.94 12.96
N MET A 74 -7.97 4.29 12.30
CA MET A 74 -7.77 4.38 10.84
C MET A 74 -7.98 3.05 10.09
N HIS A 75 -8.76 3.10 9.00
CA HIS A 75 -8.91 1.97 8.08
C HIS A 75 -7.90 2.00 6.92
N PHE A 76 -6.64 1.61 7.19
CA PHE A 76 -5.54 1.67 6.21
C PHE A 76 -5.79 0.88 4.93
N GLN A 77 -6.53 -0.23 5.00
CA GLN A 77 -6.90 -1.01 3.82
C GLN A 77 -7.79 -0.21 2.84
N ALA A 78 -8.70 0.63 3.36
CA ALA A 78 -9.51 1.49 2.51
C ALA A 78 -8.65 2.58 1.85
N LEU A 79 -7.67 3.13 2.56
CA LEU A 79 -6.75 4.13 2.01
C LEU A 79 -5.81 3.57 0.94
N GLN A 80 -5.47 2.29 1.05
CA GLN A 80 -4.68 1.61 0.02
C GLN A 80 -5.45 1.51 -1.31
N LYS A 81 -6.78 1.42 -1.27
CA LYS A 81 -7.61 1.32 -2.48
C LYS A 81 -7.57 2.64 -3.28
N ARG A 82 -7.44 2.50 -4.60
CA ARG A 82 -7.50 3.61 -5.56
C ARG A 82 -8.82 3.52 -6.33
N ALA A 83 -9.42 4.67 -6.65
CA ALA A 83 -10.55 4.73 -7.57
C ALA A 83 -10.17 4.14 -8.94
N LYS A 84 -10.95 3.17 -9.43
CA LYS A 84 -10.75 2.54 -10.73
C LYS A 84 -10.99 3.56 -11.85
N GLU A 85 -12.19 4.12 -11.88
CA GLU A 85 -12.63 5.07 -12.89
C GLU A 85 -12.03 6.47 -12.72
N THR A 86 -11.84 7.16 -13.84
CA THR A 86 -11.47 8.57 -13.87
C THR A 86 -12.75 9.39 -14.00
N LYS A 87 -13.10 10.15 -12.96
CA LYS A 87 -14.31 10.99 -12.95
C LYS A 87 -13.95 12.47 -12.95
N ARG A 88 -14.77 13.31 -13.58
CA ARG A 88 -14.72 14.77 -13.47
C ARG A 88 -15.44 15.22 -12.19
N GLN A 89 -15.06 16.38 -11.66
CA GLN A 89 -15.77 17.05 -10.58
C GLN A 89 -17.02 17.70 -11.17
N GLU A 90 -18.11 17.74 -10.40
CA GLU A 90 -19.31 18.46 -10.82
C GLU A 90 -19.07 19.98 -10.87
N LYS A 91 -18.27 20.50 -9.91
CA LYS A 91 -17.89 21.91 -9.83
C LYS A 91 -17.10 22.35 -11.07
N LYS A 92 -17.60 23.41 -11.71
CA LYS A 92 -16.89 24.18 -12.73
C LYS A 92 -15.85 25.08 -12.06
N THR A 93 -14.65 25.12 -12.61
CA THR A 93 -13.53 25.92 -12.12
C THR A 93 -13.03 26.81 -13.24
N GLU A 94 -12.88 28.09 -12.98
CA GLU A 94 -12.22 29.03 -13.88
C GLU A 94 -10.71 28.85 -13.81
N VAL A 95 -10.07 28.74 -14.98
CA VAL A 95 -8.62 28.66 -15.12
C VAL A 95 -8.18 29.77 -16.06
N LYS A 96 -7.39 30.71 -15.54
CA LYS A 96 -6.76 31.76 -16.35
C LYS A 96 -5.63 31.15 -17.17
N GLN A 97 -5.64 31.41 -18.47
CA GLN A 97 -4.59 31.03 -19.40
C GLN A 97 -3.52 32.12 -19.47
N LYS A 98 -2.33 31.79 -20.00
CA LYS A 98 -1.19 32.71 -20.11
C LYS A 98 -1.50 33.95 -20.95
N ASN A 99 -2.42 33.84 -21.92
CA ASN A 99 -2.91 34.92 -22.77
C ASN A 99 -4.04 35.76 -22.13
N GLY A 100 -4.32 35.58 -20.84
CA GLY A 100 -5.35 36.35 -20.11
C GLY A 100 -6.78 35.81 -20.23
N THR A 101 -7.04 34.89 -21.18
CA THR A 101 -8.38 34.31 -21.36
C THR A 101 -8.77 33.40 -20.20
N VAL A 102 -10.02 33.48 -19.73
CA VAL A 102 -10.58 32.63 -18.68
C VAL A 102 -11.30 31.44 -19.31
N LYS A 103 -10.89 30.21 -18.98
CA LYS A 103 -11.59 28.99 -19.41
C LYS A 103 -12.28 28.32 -18.24
N VAL A 104 -13.58 28.07 -18.38
CA VAL A 104 -14.36 27.31 -17.41
C VAL A 104 -14.20 25.82 -17.71
N ILE A 105 -13.59 25.07 -16.77
CA ILE A 105 -13.41 23.61 -16.92
C ILE A 105 -13.89 22.87 -15.68
N GLN A 106 -14.39 21.65 -15.86
CA GLN A 106 -14.55 20.70 -14.76
C GLN A 106 -13.24 19.95 -14.56
N LYS A 107 -12.60 20.08 -13.39
CA LYS A 107 -11.33 19.38 -13.12
C LYS A 107 -11.58 17.89 -12.85
N TYR A 108 -10.56 17.03 -13.02
CA TYR A 108 -10.67 15.62 -12.64
C TYR A 108 -10.70 15.44 -11.11
N LYS A 109 -11.46 14.45 -10.62
CA LYS A 109 -11.42 14.02 -9.21
C LYS A 109 -10.04 13.40 -8.92
N ARG A 110 -9.40 13.81 -7.81
CA ARG A 110 -8.08 13.27 -7.42
C ARG A 110 -8.22 11.80 -7.06
N LYS A 111 -7.51 10.92 -7.77
CA LYS A 111 -7.39 9.50 -7.36
C LYS A 111 -6.40 9.43 -6.20
N LYS A 112 -6.85 9.05 -4.99
CA LYS A 112 -5.99 8.80 -3.84
C LYS A 112 -4.93 7.74 -4.20
N ARG A 113 -3.66 7.94 -3.77
CA ARG A 113 -2.50 7.08 -4.12
C ARG A 113 -1.69 6.66 -2.91
N PHE A 114 -2.35 6.36 -1.79
CA PHE A 114 -1.65 6.02 -0.55
C PHE A 114 -1.05 4.62 -0.56
N GLY A 115 -1.46 3.72 -1.46
CA GLY A 115 -0.97 2.33 -1.47
C GLY A 115 0.56 2.20 -1.50
N ARG A 116 1.29 3.04 -2.26
CA ARG A 116 2.76 3.01 -2.26
C ARG A 116 3.33 3.47 -0.92
N SER A 117 2.79 4.54 -0.35
CA SER A 117 3.22 5.09 0.95
C SER A 117 2.91 4.14 2.10
N ILE A 118 1.72 3.54 2.13
CA ILE A 118 1.30 2.54 3.12
C ILE A 118 2.20 1.30 3.02
N ASN A 119 2.49 0.82 1.80
CA ASN A 119 3.41 -0.30 1.61
C ASN A 119 4.85 0.02 2.07
N ARG A 120 5.29 1.28 2.02
CA ARG A 120 6.65 1.68 2.42
C ARG A 120 6.75 1.96 3.92
N ARG A 121 5.79 2.71 4.48
CA ARG A 121 5.80 3.17 5.88
C ARG A 121 5.09 2.20 6.83
N ALA A 122 4.25 1.31 6.32
CA ALA A 122 3.52 0.30 7.11
C ALA A 122 2.89 0.83 8.42
N PRO A 123 2.09 1.91 8.39
CA PRO A 123 1.60 2.58 9.60
C PRO A 123 0.81 1.65 10.54
N ALA A 124 -0.01 0.74 10.00
CA ALA A 124 -0.72 -0.26 10.82
C ALA A 124 0.24 -1.15 11.65
N ARG A 125 1.39 -1.51 11.09
CA ARG A 125 2.42 -2.28 11.80
C ARG A 125 3.14 -1.44 12.84
N PHE A 126 3.35 -0.15 12.57
CA PHE A 126 3.89 0.77 13.57
C PHE A 126 2.96 0.85 14.79
N LEU A 127 1.66 1.05 14.59
CA LEU A 127 0.67 1.10 15.67
C LEU A 127 0.61 -0.21 16.46
N LEU A 128 0.69 -1.36 15.79
CA LEU A 128 0.78 -2.66 16.46
C LEU A 128 2.02 -2.78 17.36
N GLU A 129 3.20 -2.36 16.87
CA GLU A 129 4.44 -2.38 17.65
C GLU A 129 4.39 -1.37 18.82
N LEU A 130 3.79 -0.20 18.61
CA LEU A 130 3.61 0.82 19.64
C LEU A 130 2.70 0.32 20.76
N LYS A 131 1.52 -0.22 20.41
CA LYS A 131 0.56 -0.80 21.36
C LYS A 131 1.23 -1.87 22.23
N ARG A 132 1.86 -2.86 21.58
CA ARG A 132 2.57 -3.95 22.28
C ARG A 132 3.63 -3.44 23.25
N LYS A 133 4.42 -2.44 22.86
CA LYS A 133 5.49 -1.90 23.72
C LYS A 133 4.94 -1.03 24.84
N ALA A 134 3.93 -0.21 24.57
CA ALA A 134 3.29 0.62 25.59
C ALA A 134 2.71 -0.26 26.70
N GLU A 135 1.93 -1.29 26.34
CA GLU A 135 1.33 -2.24 27.29
C GLU A 135 2.41 -2.99 28.10
N ALA A 136 3.49 -3.43 27.45
CA ALA A 136 4.57 -4.16 28.12
C ALA A 136 5.30 -3.35 29.21
N VAL A 137 5.25 -2.01 29.14
CA VAL A 137 5.85 -1.13 30.15
C VAL A 137 4.81 -0.51 31.09
N GLY A 138 3.57 -1.02 31.10
CA GLY A 138 2.47 -0.51 31.92
C GLY A 138 1.87 0.82 31.42
N GLY A 139 2.16 1.21 30.17
CA GLY A 139 1.52 2.34 29.52
C GLY A 139 0.17 1.98 28.89
N VAL A 140 -0.54 2.99 28.41
CA VAL A 140 -1.89 2.89 27.85
C VAL A 140 -1.87 3.33 26.38
N TYR A 141 -2.46 2.50 25.54
CA TYR A 141 -2.74 2.79 24.13
C TYR A 141 -4.26 2.88 23.96
N ALA A 142 -4.77 4.05 23.53
CA ALA A 142 -6.20 4.30 23.38
C ALA A 142 -6.54 4.64 21.93
N GLU A 143 -7.46 3.87 21.33
CA GLU A 143 -8.02 4.24 20.03
C GLU A 143 -9.14 5.27 20.22
N VAL A 144 -8.99 6.44 19.62
CA VAL A 144 -9.97 7.53 19.67
C VAL A 144 -10.67 7.64 18.32
N ASP A 145 -12.00 7.80 18.37
CA ASP A 145 -12.78 8.18 17.19
C ASP A 145 -12.80 9.70 17.10
N THR A 146 -12.36 10.23 15.96
CA THR A 146 -12.27 11.68 15.69
C THR A 146 -13.34 12.16 14.72
N LYS A 147 -14.38 11.35 14.49
CA LYS A 147 -15.51 11.67 13.62
C LYS A 147 -16.63 12.42 14.31
#